data_AF-A0A942XVC8-F1
#
_entry.id   AF-A0A942XVC8-F1
#
_cell.length_a   1.000
_cell.length_b   1.000
_cell.length_c   1.000
_cell.angle_alpha   90.00
_cell.angle_beta   90.00
_cell.angle_gamma   90.00
#
_symmetry.space_group_name_H-M   'P 1'
#
loop_
_entity.id
_entity.type
_entity.pdbx_description
1 polymer ?
#
loop_
_entity_poly.entity_id
_entity_poly.type
_entity_poly.pdbx_seq_one_letter_code
_entity_poly.pdbx_strand_id
1 'polypeptide(L)'
;MRKNAYILLAALGLASCNYLEIEPVGKVIPHKTSEYRALLTEGYSRFPYTSSKAYTGLLSDEVGTFHEGNFFDSSDAIALSYNYTWQYETQMWEYPYQYYYRAAFQANAVIDGVADADDDASGESKSQILGEAYAMRAYAHFDLVNLYGKPYDPQTAPTDRGVPLSTYIDIEQKYRPTNVAAVYEQIVEDIEAAEGAMTLEKQESPTLNYRFSLDALAAFKARVMLYMRNWQAAYDAATSLLPKYELVDFNASPESADLPWKATSPEAILAWERPFGGGNGDLRGASILSDKILGLLDETTDNRRNYLNPVNAYDENWTPTLLGYCVNRSSSDRVSIRIAEMYLIAAEAGSYLPAELEKAKGYLLDLKAKRLKPEAMEAQRTKVGAMDAEQLRAEVADERARELLGEGHRWMDLRRTTRPAITKTYKDRTYTLNANDARYTLPFPQSAIDSNPELNN
;
A
#
# COMPACT_ATOMS: atom_id res chain seq x y z
N MET A 1 28.34 87.70 -15.38
CA MET A 1 29.46 86.74 -15.25
C MET A 1 29.01 85.56 -14.40
N ARG A 2 29.67 84.41 -14.59
CA ARG A 2 29.30 83.04 -14.22
C ARG A 2 28.97 82.76 -12.73
N LYS A 3 28.00 81.84 -12.56
CA LYS A 3 27.87 80.70 -11.62
C LYS A 3 28.02 80.92 -10.10
N ASN A 4 27.03 80.37 -9.38
CA ASN A 4 27.10 79.46 -8.21
C ASN A 4 25.88 79.79 -7.32
N ALA A 5 25.11 78.90 -6.69
CA ALA A 5 24.90 77.46 -6.69
C ALA A 5 23.76 77.28 -5.66
N TYR A 6 22.64 76.65 -6.02
CA TYR A 6 21.57 76.30 -5.07
C TYR A 6 22.00 75.09 -4.23
N ILE A 7 21.52 74.96 -2.99
CA ILE A 7 20.97 73.70 -2.44
C ILE A 7 20.07 74.01 -1.24
N LEU A 8 18.86 73.47 -1.32
CA LEU A 8 17.75 73.49 -0.38
C LEU A 8 17.86 72.34 0.65
N LEU A 9 17.21 72.57 1.79
CA LEU A 9 16.78 71.59 2.81
C LEU A 9 16.20 70.28 2.24
N ALA A 10 16.43 69.17 2.94
CA ALA A 10 15.49 68.05 2.98
C ALA A 10 15.48 67.40 4.38
N ALA A 11 14.27 67.27 4.92
CA ALA A 11 13.94 66.73 6.22
C ALA A 11 14.03 65.19 6.27
N LEU A 12 14.39 64.67 7.44
CA LEU A 12 14.38 63.25 7.78
C LEU A 12 12.94 62.69 7.79
N GLY A 13 12.67 61.75 6.89
CA GLY A 13 11.56 60.82 7.00
C GLY A 13 12.04 59.49 7.59
N LEU A 14 11.40 59.04 8.67
CA LEU A 14 11.58 57.72 9.25
C LEU A 14 10.96 56.67 8.31
N ALA A 15 11.79 55.90 7.63
CA ALA A 15 11.38 54.63 7.04
C ALA A 15 11.72 53.52 8.06
N SER A 16 10.71 52.82 8.57
CA SER A 16 10.91 51.58 9.32
C SER A 16 11.34 50.50 8.33
N CYS A 17 12.62 50.12 8.35
CA CYS A 17 13.08 48.91 7.67
C CYS A 17 12.47 47.69 8.37
N ASN A 18 11.68 46.90 7.65
CA ASN A 18 11.33 45.54 8.02
C ASN A 18 12.62 44.71 8.09
N TYR A 19 13.10 44.43 9.30
CA TYR A 19 14.33 43.65 9.52
C TYR A 19 14.10 42.53 10.55
N LEU A 20 12.96 41.85 10.45
CA LEU A 20 12.63 40.68 11.29
C LEU A 20 12.18 39.43 10.50
N GLU A 21 12.31 39.43 9.17
CA GLU A 21 12.15 38.21 8.37
C GLU A 21 13.52 37.78 7.83
N ILE A 22 14.30 37.12 8.68
CA ILE A 22 15.45 36.36 8.22
C ILE A 22 14.93 34.96 7.87
N GLU A 23 14.64 34.73 6.59
CA GLU A 23 14.46 33.37 6.09
C GLU A 23 15.79 32.61 6.28
N PRO A 24 15.82 31.48 6.98
CA PRO A 24 17.05 30.72 7.17
C PRO A 24 17.54 30.17 5.82
N VAL A 25 18.73 30.61 5.40
CA VAL A 25 19.40 30.13 4.19
C VAL A 25 19.56 28.60 4.26
N GLY A 26 18.80 27.89 3.43
CA GLY A 26 18.86 26.43 3.29
C GLY A 26 17.57 25.66 3.59
N LYS A 27 16.48 26.31 4.02
CA LYS A 27 15.13 25.72 4.03
C LYS A 27 14.18 26.64 3.27
N VAL A 28 13.83 26.26 2.04
CA VAL A 28 12.77 26.94 1.29
C VAL A 28 11.45 26.57 1.99
N ILE A 29 10.87 27.53 2.72
CA ILE A 29 9.47 27.42 3.14
C ILE A 29 8.65 27.58 1.87
N PRO A 30 7.78 26.61 1.50
CA PRO A 30 7.00 26.72 0.29
C PRO A 30 6.05 27.92 0.38
N HIS A 31 6.07 28.78 -0.62
CA HIS A 31 5.15 29.91 -0.76
C HIS A 31 4.27 29.77 -1.99
N LYS A 32 4.65 28.96 -2.98
CA LYS A 32 3.89 28.78 -4.23
C LYS A 32 3.26 27.39 -4.36
N THR A 33 2.19 27.27 -5.14
CA THR A 33 1.53 25.99 -5.43
C THR A 33 2.49 24.93 -5.98
N SER A 34 3.41 25.31 -6.88
CA SER A 34 4.42 24.38 -7.41
C SER A 34 5.43 23.88 -6.35
N GLU A 35 5.73 24.70 -5.34
CA GLU A 35 6.65 24.34 -4.25
C GLU A 35 5.98 23.38 -3.27
N TYR A 36 4.71 23.61 -2.93
CA TYR A 36 3.91 22.65 -2.17
C TYR A 36 3.72 21.33 -2.93
N ARG A 37 3.49 21.39 -4.25
CA ARG A 37 3.47 20.19 -5.09
C ARG A 37 4.80 19.44 -5.05
N ALA A 38 5.93 20.15 -5.12
CA ALA A 38 7.26 19.52 -5.03
C ALA A 38 7.48 18.86 -3.66
N LEU A 39 7.07 19.51 -2.57
CA LEU A 39 7.12 18.95 -1.23
C LEU A 39 6.30 17.66 -1.10
N LEU A 40 5.06 17.68 -1.60
CA LEU A 40 4.21 16.49 -1.62
C LEU A 40 4.77 15.39 -2.53
N THR A 41 5.37 15.76 -3.65
CA THR A 41 6.04 14.82 -4.57
C THR A 41 7.22 14.14 -3.89
N GLU A 42 7.98 14.85 -3.03
CA GLU A 42 9.00 14.22 -2.19
C GLU A 42 8.37 13.29 -1.13
N GLY A 43 7.15 13.58 -0.64
CA GLY A 43 6.35 12.66 0.18
C GLY A 43 6.08 11.35 -0.54
N TYR A 44 5.60 11.44 -1.77
CA TYR A 44 5.41 10.29 -2.63
C TYR A 44 6.74 9.55 -2.84
N SER A 45 7.82 10.27 -3.19
CA SER A 45 9.17 9.75 -3.50
C SER A 45 9.89 9.06 -2.33
N ARG A 46 9.49 9.36 -1.10
CA ARG A 46 10.11 8.80 0.11
C ARG A 46 9.25 7.75 0.77
N PHE A 47 8.00 7.58 0.35
CA PHE A 47 7.18 6.49 0.83
C PHE A 47 7.85 5.14 0.54
N PRO A 48 7.74 4.15 1.44
CA PRO A 48 8.53 2.93 1.35
C PRO A 48 8.20 2.07 0.12
N TYR A 49 8.90 2.34 -0.98
CA TYR A 49 8.64 1.76 -2.29
C TYR A 49 8.99 0.29 -2.44
N THR A 50 10.01 -0.20 -1.74
CA THR A 50 10.59 -1.54 -1.98
C THR A 50 10.53 -2.47 -0.77
N SER A 51 10.20 -1.95 0.41
CA SER A 51 10.61 -2.59 1.66
C SER A 51 9.51 -2.78 2.69
N SER A 52 8.25 -2.59 2.30
CA SER A 52 7.13 -2.85 3.21
C SER A 52 6.21 -3.93 2.66
N LYS A 53 5.24 -3.58 1.80
CA LYS A 53 4.21 -4.52 1.33
C LYS A 53 4.77 -5.77 0.67
N ALA A 54 5.80 -5.64 -0.17
CA ALA A 54 6.46 -6.79 -0.78
C ALA A 54 7.03 -7.77 0.26
N TYR A 55 7.69 -7.28 1.32
CA TYR A 55 8.26 -8.16 2.36
C TYR A 55 7.20 -8.83 3.23
N THR A 56 5.96 -8.31 3.29
CA THR A 56 4.90 -9.01 4.02
C THR A 56 4.56 -10.37 3.41
N GLY A 57 4.84 -10.58 2.10
CA GLY A 57 4.72 -11.90 1.47
C GLY A 57 5.64 -12.95 2.08
N LEU A 58 6.80 -12.54 2.63
CA LEU A 58 7.68 -13.45 3.37
C LEU A 58 7.07 -13.88 4.70
N LEU A 59 6.18 -13.09 5.29
CA LEU A 59 5.49 -13.41 6.54
C LEU A 59 4.29 -14.34 6.29
N SER A 60 3.70 -14.26 5.10
CA SER A 60 2.48 -14.98 4.73
C SER A 60 2.73 -16.45 4.35
N ASP A 61 1.67 -17.15 3.94
CA ASP A 61 1.75 -18.48 3.33
C ASP A 61 1.97 -18.41 1.81
N GLU A 62 2.30 -17.24 1.24
CA GLU A 62 2.65 -17.10 -0.19
C GLU A 62 4.00 -17.70 -0.51
N VAL A 63 5.00 -17.47 0.34
CA VAL A 63 6.37 -17.95 0.13
C VAL A 63 6.56 -19.26 0.88
N GLY A 64 6.85 -20.33 0.13
CA GLY A 64 7.08 -21.67 0.69
C GLY A 64 8.56 -22.02 0.91
N THR A 65 9.45 -21.45 0.08
CA THR A 65 10.89 -21.65 0.20
C THR A 65 11.64 -20.35 -0.03
N PHE A 66 12.70 -20.14 0.75
CA PHE A 66 13.59 -18.98 0.72
C PHE A 66 15.03 -19.43 0.44
N HIS A 67 15.58 -19.04 -0.72
CA HIS A 67 16.88 -19.44 -1.23
C HIS A 67 17.90 -18.30 -1.11
N GLU A 68 18.68 -18.28 -0.01
CA GLU A 68 19.70 -17.23 0.24
C GLU A 68 20.68 -17.05 -0.92
N GLY A 69 21.08 -18.14 -1.60
CA GLY A 69 22.08 -18.11 -2.66
C GLY A 69 21.68 -17.32 -3.91
N ASN A 70 20.40 -16.97 -4.04
CA ASN A 70 19.89 -16.21 -5.17
C ASN A 70 19.75 -14.70 -4.86
N PHE A 71 20.05 -14.27 -3.64
CA PHE A 71 20.10 -12.85 -3.29
C PHE A 71 21.40 -12.19 -3.81
N PHE A 72 21.29 -10.93 -4.23
CA PHE A 72 22.47 -10.13 -4.61
C PHE A 72 23.36 -9.78 -3.41
N ASP A 73 22.76 -9.54 -2.24
CA ASP A 73 23.47 -9.23 -1.00
C ASP A 73 23.14 -10.30 0.05
N SER A 74 24.19 -10.97 0.53
CA SER A 74 24.07 -11.99 1.57
C SER A 74 23.55 -11.45 2.91
N SER A 75 23.80 -10.17 3.22
CA SER A 75 23.34 -9.55 4.47
C SER A 75 21.83 -9.31 4.47
N ASP A 76 21.28 -8.89 3.33
CA ASP A 76 19.83 -8.80 3.10
C ASP A 76 19.17 -10.17 3.29
N ALA A 77 19.76 -11.22 2.70
CA ALA A 77 19.23 -12.59 2.80
C ALA A 77 19.17 -13.08 4.27
N ILE A 78 20.21 -12.81 5.06
CA ILE A 78 20.26 -13.17 6.47
C ILE A 78 19.15 -12.46 7.24
N ALA A 79 19.04 -11.14 7.09
CA ALA A 79 18.04 -10.34 7.80
C ALA A 79 16.61 -10.75 7.43
N LEU A 80 16.32 -10.90 6.13
CA LEU A 80 15.01 -11.30 5.61
C LEU A 80 14.63 -12.73 6.01
N SER A 81 15.60 -13.61 6.26
CA SER A 81 15.32 -14.98 6.74
C SER A 81 14.67 -14.99 8.12
N TYR A 82 14.98 -14.00 8.98
CA TYR A 82 14.33 -13.85 10.29
C TYR A 82 12.89 -13.34 10.14
N ASN A 83 12.60 -12.49 9.16
CA ASN A 83 11.22 -12.14 8.81
C ASN A 83 10.47 -13.40 8.33
N TYR A 84 11.05 -14.14 7.38
CA TYR A 84 10.48 -15.36 6.80
C TYR A 84 10.11 -16.43 7.86
N THR A 85 10.90 -16.51 8.94
CA THR A 85 10.74 -17.48 10.04
C THR A 85 10.07 -16.90 11.30
N TRP A 86 9.58 -15.66 11.26
CA TRP A 86 8.94 -14.94 12.37
C TRP A 86 9.79 -14.88 13.65
N GLN A 87 11.09 -14.60 13.50
CA GLN A 87 12.05 -14.47 14.60
C GLN A 87 12.34 -13.00 14.90
N TYR A 88 11.37 -12.30 15.48
CA TYR A 88 11.40 -10.84 15.57
C TYR A 88 12.40 -10.26 16.59
N GLU A 89 12.86 -11.06 17.55
CA GLU A 89 13.83 -10.64 18.58
C GLU A 89 15.29 -10.75 18.10
N THR A 90 15.51 -10.84 16.79
CA THR A 90 16.81 -11.06 16.16
C THR A 90 17.15 -9.93 15.19
N GLN A 91 18.12 -10.13 14.30
CA GLN A 91 18.52 -9.16 13.28
C GLN A 91 17.55 -9.13 12.09
N MET A 92 16.24 -9.20 12.34
CA MET A 92 15.25 -9.16 11.27
C MET A 92 15.38 -7.85 10.48
N TRP A 93 15.03 -7.90 9.19
CA TRP A 93 14.93 -6.70 8.39
C TRP A 93 13.84 -5.78 8.95
N GLU A 94 14.23 -4.61 9.42
CA GLU A 94 13.29 -3.61 9.91
C GLU A 94 12.43 -3.07 8.77
N TYR A 95 11.12 -3.08 9.00
CA TYR A 95 10.20 -2.38 8.11
C TYR A 95 10.46 -0.86 8.19
N PRO A 96 10.29 -0.12 7.08
CA PRO A 96 10.69 1.27 6.92
C PRO A 96 9.81 2.29 7.69
N TYR A 97 9.65 2.10 9.01
CA TYR A 97 8.82 2.90 9.92
C TYR A 97 9.04 4.41 9.77
N GLN A 98 10.30 4.85 9.74
CA GLN A 98 10.66 6.27 9.58
C GLN A 98 10.12 6.89 8.29
N TYR A 99 9.99 6.12 7.22
CA TYR A 99 9.56 6.64 5.92
C TYR A 99 8.06 6.91 5.89
N TYR A 100 7.26 6.13 6.62
CA TYR A 100 5.84 6.40 6.81
C TYR A 100 5.61 7.72 7.55
N TYR A 101 6.31 7.94 8.67
CA TYR A 101 6.21 9.20 9.41
C TYR A 101 6.81 10.38 8.67
N ARG A 102 7.84 10.17 7.84
CA ARG A 102 8.37 11.22 6.96
C ARG A 102 7.32 11.66 5.92
N ALA A 103 6.62 10.71 5.29
CA ALA A 103 5.52 11.04 4.38
C ALA A 103 4.38 11.77 5.10
N ALA A 104 3.99 11.31 6.29
CA ALA A 104 2.99 12.00 7.12
C ALA A 104 3.44 13.42 7.52
N PHE A 105 4.72 13.63 7.85
CA PHE A 105 5.28 14.95 8.14
C PHE A 105 5.21 15.88 6.94
N GLN A 106 5.52 15.39 5.74
CA GLN A 106 5.41 16.17 4.50
C GLN A 106 3.95 16.51 4.18
N ALA A 107 3.04 15.56 4.40
CA ALA A 107 1.61 15.82 4.31
C ALA A 107 1.16 16.89 5.31
N ASN A 108 1.61 16.85 6.57
CA ASN A 108 1.28 17.86 7.59
C ASN A 108 1.76 19.26 7.15
N ALA A 109 2.99 19.37 6.66
CA ALA A 109 3.51 20.66 6.15
C ALA A 109 2.67 21.22 5.00
N VAL A 110 2.18 20.35 4.11
CA VAL A 110 1.30 20.75 3.01
C VAL A 110 -0.08 21.15 3.53
N ILE A 111 -0.68 20.35 4.43
CA ILE A 111 -1.99 20.61 5.03
C ILE A 111 -2.00 21.96 5.76
N ASP A 112 -0.93 22.26 6.51
CA ASP A 112 -0.81 23.47 7.31
C ASP A 112 -0.64 24.74 6.45
N GLY A 113 -0.09 24.64 5.24
CA GLY A 113 0.37 25.82 4.48
C GLY A 113 -0.20 26.02 3.08
N VAL A 114 -0.69 24.97 2.40
CA VAL A 114 -1.05 25.06 0.97
C VAL A 114 -2.24 25.98 0.71
N ALA A 115 -3.11 26.20 1.70
CA ALA A 115 -4.23 27.11 1.60
C ALA A 115 -3.78 28.57 1.35
N ASP A 116 -2.63 28.94 1.92
CA ASP A 116 -2.05 30.29 1.82
C ASP A 116 -1.03 30.43 0.69
N ALA A 117 -0.84 29.38 -0.13
CA ALA A 117 0.11 29.41 -1.23
C ALA A 117 -0.28 30.45 -2.31
N ASP A 118 0.70 31.08 -2.93
CA ASP A 118 0.52 31.88 -4.14
C ASP A 118 0.30 30.97 -5.35
N ASP A 119 -0.69 31.28 -6.17
CA ASP A 119 -0.88 30.63 -7.47
C ASP A 119 0.26 31.00 -8.43
N ASP A 120 0.76 30.02 -9.17
CA ASP A 120 1.80 30.23 -10.18
C ASP A 120 1.47 29.55 -11.52
N ALA A 121 2.39 29.65 -12.48
CA ALA A 121 2.19 29.15 -13.84
C ALA A 121 2.14 27.62 -13.96
N SER A 122 2.29 26.86 -12.86
CA SER A 122 2.20 25.40 -12.88
C SER A 122 0.79 24.88 -13.17
N GLY A 123 -0.25 25.68 -12.86
CA GLY A 123 -1.65 25.24 -12.96
C GLY A 123 -2.05 24.20 -11.90
N GLU A 124 -1.20 23.95 -10.90
CA GLU A 124 -1.52 23.03 -9.81
C GLU A 124 -2.63 23.58 -8.91
N SER A 125 -3.61 22.73 -8.59
CA SER A 125 -4.74 23.09 -7.73
C SER A 125 -4.37 22.94 -6.25
N LYS A 126 -4.53 24.01 -5.46
CA LYS A 126 -4.36 23.97 -3.99
C LYS A 126 -5.26 22.92 -3.35
N SER A 127 -6.53 22.83 -3.79
CA SER A 127 -7.50 21.89 -3.21
C SER A 127 -7.13 20.44 -3.54
N GLN A 128 -6.62 20.19 -4.74
CA GLN A 128 -6.14 18.87 -5.13
C GLN A 128 -4.88 18.49 -4.34
N ILE A 129 -3.91 19.40 -4.19
CA ILE A 129 -2.71 19.17 -3.37
C ILE A 129 -3.10 18.89 -1.91
N LEU A 130 -4.02 19.68 -1.35
CA LEU A 130 -4.52 19.52 0.02
C LEU A 130 -5.17 18.14 0.22
N GLY A 131 -6.06 17.75 -0.70
CA GLY A 131 -6.72 16.45 -0.63
C GLY A 131 -5.73 15.29 -0.74
N GLU A 132 -4.77 15.37 -1.66
CA GLU A 132 -3.71 14.38 -1.80
C GLU A 132 -2.83 14.27 -0.53
N ALA A 133 -2.58 15.38 0.17
CA ALA A 133 -1.83 15.37 1.42
C ALA A 133 -2.60 14.64 2.53
N TYR A 134 -3.89 14.93 2.72
CA TYR A 134 -4.74 14.17 3.64
C TYR A 134 -4.76 12.67 3.30
N ALA A 135 -4.94 12.33 2.02
CA ALA A 135 -4.94 10.93 1.57
C ALA A 135 -3.60 10.22 1.85
N MET A 136 -2.47 10.89 1.62
CA MET A 136 -1.14 10.36 1.93
C MET A 136 -0.96 10.10 3.43
N ARG A 137 -1.43 11.03 4.28
CA ARG A 137 -1.36 10.88 5.73
C ARG A 137 -2.24 9.73 6.23
N ALA A 138 -3.45 9.61 5.70
CA ALA A 138 -4.34 8.48 5.96
C ALA A 138 -3.69 7.14 5.56
N TYR A 139 -3.08 7.08 4.36
CA TYR A 139 -2.42 5.88 3.86
C TYR A 139 -1.21 5.46 4.70
N ALA A 140 -0.39 6.44 5.13
CA ALA A 140 0.75 6.19 6.01
C ALA A 140 0.31 5.61 7.36
N HIS A 141 -0.69 6.20 8.02
CA HIS A 141 -1.22 5.69 9.28
C HIS A 141 -1.89 4.32 9.11
N PHE A 142 -2.58 4.08 7.98
CA PHE A 142 -3.19 2.79 7.67
C PHE A 142 -2.17 1.67 7.56
N ASP A 143 -1.08 1.88 6.83
CA ASP A 143 -0.01 0.89 6.73
C ASP A 143 0.67 0.67 8.10
N LEU A 144 0.96 1.75 8.84
CA LEU A 144 1.58 1.67 10.17
C LEU A 144 0.73 0.85 11.16
N VAL A 145 -0.56 1.16 11.30
CA VAL A 145 -1.44 0.44 12.25
C VAL A 145 -1.64 -1.02 11.83
N ASN A 146 -1.64 -1.31 10.53
CA ASN A 146 -1.73 -2.68 10.04
C ASN A 146 -0.42 -3.46 10.13
N LEU A 147 0.73 -2.82 10.28
CA LEU A 147 1.99 -3.52 10.56
C LEU A 147 2.17 -3.77 12.06
N TYR A 148 1.97 -2.73 12.88
CA TYR A 148 2.39 -2.71 14.29
C TYR A 148 1.25 -2.75 15.31
N GLY A 149 0.01 -2.50 14.89
CA GLY A 149 -1.18 -2.65 15.73
C GLY A 149 -1.85 -4.00 15.50
N LYS A 150 -2.69 -4.44 16.45
CA LYS A 150 -3.55 -5.60 16.22
C LYS A 150 -4.55 -5.31 15.08
N PRO A 151 -5.01 -6.35 14.35
CA PRO A 151 -6.05 -6.16 13.34
C PRO A 151 -7.28 -5.52 13.96
N TYR A 152 -7.90 -4.59 13.24
CA TYR A 152 -9.08 -3.91 13.76
C TYR A 152 -10.19 -4.92 14.12
N ASP A 153 -10.67 -4.78 15.34
CA ASP A 153 -11.87 -5.44 15.83
C ASP A 153 -12.68 -4.39 16.59
N PRO A 154 -13.93 -4.09 16.19
CA PRO A 154 -14.74 -3.08 16.86
C PRO A 154 -14.85 -3.27 18.39
N GLN A 155 -14.70 -4.51 18.87
CA GLN A 155 -14.80 -4.82 20.30
C GLN A 155 -13.51 -4.55 21.08
N THR A 156 -12.34 -4.65 20.45
CA THR A 156 -11.04 -4.55 21.16
C THR A 156 -10.21 -3.36 20.73
N ALA A 157 -10.44 -2.81 19.53
CA ALA A 157 -9.71 -1.68 18.95
C ALA A 157 -9.60 -0.45 19.87
N PRO A 158 -10.61 -0.08 20.69
CA PRO A 158 -10.50 1.04 21.64
C PRO A 158 -9.45 0.84 22.75
N THR A 159 -9.02 -0.41 22.98
CA THR A 159 -8.05 -0.79 24.02
C THR A 159 -6.76 -1.40 23.46
N ASP A 160 -6.82 -1.93 22.24
CA ASP A 160 -5.65 -2.47 21.58
C ASP A 160 -4.68 -1.35 21.24
N ARG A 161 -3.41 -1.53 21.61
CA ARG A 161 -2.34 -0.59 21.31
C ARG A 161 -2.18 -0.42 19.80
N GLY A 162 -2.23 0.83 19.35
CA GLY A 162 -2.01 1.23 17.97
C GLY A 162 -0.61 1.81 17.77
N VAL A 163 -0.53 2.86 16.95
CA VAL A 163 0.71 3.60 16.65
C VAL A 163 0.57 5.07 17.07
N PRO A 164 1.68 5.82 17.19
CA PRO A 164 1.58 7.27 17.38
C PRO A 164 0.86 7.97 16.23
N LEU A 165 0.01 8.95 16.53
CA LEU A 165 -0.59 9.82 15.52
C LEU A 165 0.28 11.05 15.29
N SER A 166 0.59 11.34 14.03
CA SER A 166 1.30 12.56 13.60
C SER A 166 0.42 13.33 12.63
N THR A 167 -0.36 14.28 13.18
CA THR A 167 -1.43 15.01 12.45
C THR A 167 -1.16 16.51 12.31
N TYR A 168 -0.04 16.98 12.85
CA TYR A 168 0.43 18.37 12.75
C TYR A 168 1.95 18.39 12.93
N ILE A 169 2.57 19.54 12.70
CA ILE A 169 4.00 19.75 12.95
C ILE A 169 4.18 20.41 14.32
N ASP A 170 4.75 19.66 15.25
CA ASP A 170 5.20 20.18 16.54
C ASP A 170 6.45 19.41 17.00
N ILE A 171 7.51 20.17 17.26
CA ILE A 171 8.82 19.64 17.68
C ILE A 171 8.80 19.15 19.13
N GLU A 172 7.86 19.64 19.94
CA GLU A 172 7.71 19.27 21.35
C GLU A 172 6.68 18.14 21.55
N GLN A 173 6.02 17.70 20.47
CA GLN A 173 5.01 16.64 20.55
C GLN A 173 5.62 15.34 21.06
N LYS A 174 4.97 14.76 22.08
CA LYS A 174 5.29 13.41 22.54
C LYS A 174 4.53 12.37 21.73
N TYR A 175 5.24 11.61 20.92
CA TYR A 175 4.69 10.56 20.08
C TYR A 175 4.39 9.26 20.86
N ARG A 176 3.43 9.30 21.77
CA ARG A 176 2.93 8.11 22.48
C ARG A 176 1.99 7.32 21.58
N PRO A 177 2.09 5.98 21.51
CA PRO A 177 1.08 5.17 20.83
C PRO A 177 -0.32 5.42 21.42
N THR A 178 -1.31 5.61 20.55
CA THR A 178 -2.72 5.60 20.94
C THR A 178 -3.29 4.18 20.82
N ASN A 179 -4.61 4.03 20.78
CA ASN A 179 -5.28 2.77 20.49
C ASN A 179 -5.59 2.60 18.99
N VAL A 180 -5.83 1.37 18.55
CA VAL A 180 -6.13 1.04 17.14
C VAL A 180 -7.37 1.79 16.65
N ALA A 181 -8.41 1.95 17.47
CA ALA A 181 -9.63 2.67 17.06
C ALA A 181 -9.35 4.13 16.72
N ALA A 182 -8.64 4.86 17.59
CA ALA A 182 -8.25 6.25 17.37
C ALA A 182 -7.41 6.44 16.10
N VAL A 183 -6.56 5.47 15.74
CA VAL A 183 -5.81 5.54 14.48
C VAL A 183 -6.74 5.39 13.27
N TYR A 184 -7.69 4.44 13.32
CA TYR A 184 -8.67 4.28 12.25
C TYR A 184 -9.66 5.45 12.15
N GLU A 185 -10.05 6.05 13.26
CA GLU A 185 -10.85 7.28 13.29
C GLU A 185 -10.12 8.40 12.54
N GLN A 186 -8.85 8.64 12.86
CA GLN A 186 -8.05 9.66 12.16
C GLN A 186 -7.89 9.36 10.66
N ILE A 187 -7.72 8.09 10.28
CA ILE A 187 -7.65 7.67 8.87
C ILE A 187 -8.96 8.01 8.15
N VAL A 188 -10.11 7.77 8.77
CA VAL A 188 -11.42 8.08 8.19
C VAL A 188 -11.63 9.59 8.09
N GLU A 189 -11.26 10.36 9.12
CA GLU A 189 -11.32 11.83 9.09
C GLU A 189 -10.47 12.41 7.95
N ASP A 190 -9.24 11.91 7.77
CA ASP A 190 -8.36 12.34 6.68
C ASP A 190 -8.94 11.95 5.31
N ILE A 191 -9.59 10.78 5.19
CA ILE A 191 -10.28 10.38 3.95
C ILE A 191 -11.45 11.33 3.65
N GLU A 192 -12.24 11.71 4.64
CA GLU A 192 -13.37 12.63 4.47
C GLU A 192 -12.89 14.05 4.12
N ALA A 193 -11.82 14.53 4.76
CA ALA A 193 -11.19 15.81 4.44
C ALA A 193 -10.61 15.80 3.00
N ALA A 194 -9.99 14.69 2.59
CA ALA A 194 -9.51 14.51 1.23
C ALA A 194 -10.65 14.52 0.20
N GLU A 195 -11.76 13.82 0.51
CA GLU A 195 -12.96 13.75 -0.35
C GLU A 195 -13.60 15.13 -0.53
N GLY A 196 -13.60 15.97 0.51
CA GLY A 196 -14.09 17.34 0.44
C GLY A 196 -13.16 18.32 -0.30
N ALA A 197 -11.88 18.00 -0.47
CA ALA A 197 -10.88 18.89 -1.07
C ALA A 197 -10.52 18.54 -2.52
N MET A 198 -10.43 17.24 -2.86
CA MET A 198 -10.02 16.79 -4.19
C MET A 198 -11.03 17.17 -5.26
N THR A 199 -10.53 17.46 -6.46
CA THR A 199 -11.35 17.85 -7.61
C THR A 199 -11.17 16.94 -8.82
N LEU A 200 -10.07 16.18 -8.86
CA LEU A 200 -9.80 15.25 -9.97
C LEU A 200 -10.43 13.89 -9.68
N GLU A 201 -11.36 13.47 -10.55
CA GLU A 201 -11.98 12.14 -10.46
C GLU A 201 -10.94 11.03 -10.68
N LYS A 202 -10.18 11.16 -11.76
CA LYS A 202 -9.13 10.24 -12.19
C LYS A 202 -7.90 11.02 -12.68
N GLN A 203 -6.72 10.46 -12.50
CA GLN A 203 -5.48 11.05 -13.01
C GLN A 203 -5.45 11.04 -14.55
N GLU A 204 -4.93 12.12 -15.13
CA GLU A 204 -4.98 12.36 -16.58
C GLU A 204 -4.03 11.46 -17.39
N SER A 205 -3.01 10.90 -16.72
CA SER A 205 -1.97 10.08 -17.35
C SER A 205 -1.52 8.95 -16.43
N PRO A 206 -1.20 7.77 -16.98
CA PRO A 206 -0.54 6.69 -16.24
C PRO A 206 0.70 7.08 -15.45
N THR A 207 1.45 8.10 -15.93
CA THR A 207 2.64 8.60 -15.23
C THR A 207 2.31 9.33 -13.92
N LEU A 208 1.06 9.73 -13.73
CA LEU A 208 0.54 10.40 -12.53
C LEU A 208 -0.30 9.48 -11.65
N ASN A 209 -0.55 8.23 -12.05
CA ASN A 209 -1.35 7.26 -11.28
C ASN A 209 -0.79 6.93 -9.89
N TYR A 210 0.40 7.41 -9.52
CA TYR A 210 0.90 7.33 -8.15
C TYR A 210 0.26 8.36 -7.21
N ARG A 211 -0.38 9.41 -7.76
CA ARG A 211 -1.04 10.47 -7.02
C ARG A 211 -2.49 10.10 -6.75
N PHE A 212 -2.99 10.43 -5.57
CA PHE A 212 -4.41 10.22 -5.27
C PHE A 212 -5.31 11.09 -6.17
N SER A 213 -6.35 10.47 -6.72
CA SER A 213 -7.55 11.10 -7.25
C SER A 213 -8.75 10.70 -6.39
N LEU A 214 -9.95 11.23 -6.66
CA LEU A 214 -11.17 10.80 -5.95
C LEU A 214 -11.44 9.31 -6.13
N ASP A 215 -11.24 8.75 -7.33
CA ASP A 215 -11.38 7.31 -7.56
C ASP A 215 -10.37 6.49 -6.73
N ALA A 216 -9.11 6.94 -6.64
CA ALA A 216 -8.11 6.29 -5.80
C ALA A 216 -8.43 6.40 -4.31
N LEU A 217 -8.97 7.53 -3.87
CA LEU A 217 -9.42 7.75 -2.50
C LEU A 217 -10.62 6.85 -2.16
N ALA A 218 -11.60 6.74 -3.05
CA ALA A 218 -12.76 5.86 -2.90
C ALA A 218 -12.32 4.38 -2.83
N ALA A 219 -11.35 3.97 -3.64
CA ALA A 219 -10.83 2.62 -3.62
C ALA A 219 -10.06 2.33 -2.31
N PHE A 220 -9.30 3.32 -1.81
CA PHE A 220 -8.66 3.23 -0.51
C PHE A 220 -9.68 3.18 0.63
N LYS A 221 -10.73 4.00 0.59
CA LYS A 221 -11.86 3.98 1.52
C LYS A 221 -12.52 2.61 1.57
N ALA A 222 -12.76 1.98 0.42
CA ALA A 222 -13.31 0.62 0.36
C ALA A 222 -12.45 -0.39 1.14
N ARG A 223 -11.12 -0.33 0.99
CA ARG A 223 -10.16 -1.16 1.74
C ARG A 223 -10.20 -0.87 3.24
N VAL A 224 -10.18 0.41 3.64
CA VAL A 224 -10.25 0.81 5.05
C VAL A 224 -11.53 0.29 5.70
N MET A 225 -12.68 0.49 5.04
CA MET A 225 -13.98 0.03 5.53
C MET A 225 -14.06 -1.49 5.64
N LEU A 226 -13.46 -2.23 4.70
CA LEU A 226 -13.35 -3.70 4.79
C LEU A 226 -12.56 -4.11 6.04
N TYR A 227 -11.44 -3.45 6.32
CA TYR A 227 -10.61 -3.75 7.48
C TYR A 227 -11.30 -3.39 8.79
N MET A 228 -12.11 -2.32 8.80
CA MET A 228 -12.94 -1.93 9.93
C MET A 228 -14.16 -2.84 10.15
N ARG A 229 -14.40 -3.81 9.24
CA ARG A 229 -15.62 -4.65 9.21
C ARG A 229 -16.90 -3.84 9.00
N ASN A 230 -16.79 -2.67 8.38
CA ASN A 230 -17.92 -1.89 7.91
C ASN A 230 -18.32 -2.37 6.50
N TRP A 231 -19.02 -3.50 6.46
CA TRP A 231 -19.31 -4.23 5.23
C TRP A 231 -20.11 -3.41 4.23
N GLN A 232 -21.11 -2.65 4.68
CA GLN A 232 -21.93 -1.83 3.78
C GLN A 232 -21.10 -0.72 3.13
N ALA A 233 -20.35 0.05 3.91
CA ALA A 233 -19.52 1.12 3.35
C ALA A 233 -18.40 0.59 2.43
N ALA A 234 -17.84 -0.58 2.76
CA ALA A 234 -16.85 -1.24 1.90
C ALA A 234 -17.47 -1.67 0.56
N TYR A 235 -18.67 -2.26 0.61
CA TYR A 235 -19.41 -2.70 -0.58
C TYR A 235 -19.79 -1.51 -1.47
N ASP A 236 -20.36 -0.45 -0.90
CA ASP A 236 -20.82 0.73 -1.65
C ASP A 236 -19.63 1.45 -2.33
N ALA A 237 -18.54 1.66 -1.60
CA ALA A 237 -17.33 2.28 -2.14
C ALA A 237 -16.73 1.44 -3.29
N ALA A 238 -16.60 0.12 -3.08
CA ALA A 238 -16.03 -0.77 -4.10
C ALA A 238 -16.91 -0.87 -5.35
N THR A 239 -18.22 -1.04 -5.18
CA THR A 239 -19.16 -1.18 -6.31
C THR A 239 -19.29 0.11 -7.13
N SER A 240 -19.11 1.29 -6.53
CA SER A 240 -19.12 2.57 -7.23
C SER A 240 -18.03 2.69 -8.33
N LEU A 241 -16.94 1.94 -8.21
CA LEU A 241 -15.79 1.97 -9.11
C LEU A 241 -15.83 0.93 -10.23
N LEU A 242 -16.59 -0.16 -10.05
CA LEU A 242 -16.69 -1.25 -11.03
C LEU A 242 -17.07 -0.80 -12.45
N PRO A 243 -18.00 0.17 -12.67
CA PRO A 243 -18.31 0.63 -14.02
C PRO A 243 -17.28 1.62 -14.60
N LYS A 244 -16.30 2.09 -13.81
CA LYS A 244 -15.34 3.15 -14.23
C LYS A 244 -14.01 2.60 -14.76
N TYR A 245 -13.69 1.35 -14.44
CA TYR A 245 -12.43 0.69 -14.80
C TYR A 245 -12.71 -0.69 -15.37
N GLU A 246 -11.80 -1.17 -16.21
CA GLU A 246 -11.94 -2.45 -16.90
C GLU A 246 -10.97 -3.49 -16.34
N LEU A 247 -11.45 -4.71 -16.16
CA LEU A 247 -10.61 -5.87 -15.89
C LEU A 247 -9.85 -6.27 -17.15
N VAL A 248 -8.54 -6.46 -17.03
CA VAL A 248 -7.71 -7.02 -18.11
C VAL A 248 -8.16 -8.45 -18.36
N ASP A 249 -8.40 -8.82 -19.61
CA ASP A 249 -8.82 -10.18 -19.96
C ASP A 249 -7.61 -11.06 -20.31
N PHE A 250 -7.30 -12.03 -19.45
CA PHE A 250 -6.15 -12.91 -19.69
C PHE A 250 -6.39 -13.91 -20.83
N ASN A 251 -7.65 -14.11 -21.22
CA ASN A 251 -7.98 -14.92 -22.41
C ASN A 251 -7.63 -14.19 -23.71
N ALA A 252 -7.49 -12.86 -23.67
CA ALA A 252 -7.13 -12.04 -24.82
C ALA A 252 -5.61 -11.92 -25.03
N SER A 253 -4.78 -12.57 -24.22
CA SER A 253 -3.31 -12.43 -24.26
C SER A 253 -2.86 -10.97 -24.22
N PRO A 254 -3.12 -10.26 -23.10
CA PRO A 254 -2.92 -8.82 -23.00
C PRO A 254 -1.46 -8.44 -23.25
N GLU A 255 -1.27 -7.24 -23.83
CA GLU A 255 0.06 -6.70 -24.03
C GLU A 255 0.78 -6.50 -22.70
N SER A 256 2.12 -6.60 -22.73
CA SER A 256 2.94 -6.49 -21.51
C SER A 256 2.74 -5.17 -20.76
N ALA A 257 2.38 -4.09 -21.45
CA ALA A 257 2.13 -2.77 -20.89
C ALA A 257 0.76 -2.67 -20.18
N ASP A 258 -0.19 -3.56 -20.51
CA ASP A 258 -1.55 -3.52 -19.97
C ASP A 258 -1.74 -4.47 -18.77
N LEU A 259 -0.71 -5.26 -18.44
CA LEU A 259 -0.78 -6.22 -17.34
C LEU A 259 -1.19 -5.55 -16.01
N PRO A 260 -1.97 -6.23 -15.15
CA PRO A 260 -2.61 -5.61 -13.97
C PRO A 260 -1.67 -4.88 -12.99
N TRP A 261 -0.38 -5.18 -13.01
CA TRP A 261 0.65 -4.57 -12.16
C TRP A 261 1.44 -3.45 -12.85
N LYS A 262 0.92 -2.91 -13.95
CA LYS A 262 1.48 -1.76 -14.67
C LYS A 262 0.68 -0.50 -14.35
N ALA A 263 1.37 0.62 -14.21
CA ALA A 263 0.72 1.92 -14.04
C ALA A 263 -0.17 2.32 -15.24
N THR A 264 0.11 1.78 -16.42
CA THR A 264 -0.64 1.94 -17.68
C THR A 264 -1.83 1.01 -17.81
N SER A 265 -1.98 0.02 -16.93
CA SER A 265 -3.06 -0.95 -17.02
C SER A 265 -4.43 -0.27 -16.93
N PRO A 266 -5.45 -0.74 -17.69
CA PRO A 266 -6.82 -0.28 -17.49
C PRO A 266 -7.38 -0.63 -16.11
N GLU A 267 -6.75 -1.58 -15.38
CA GLU A 267 -7.10 -1.87 -13.99
C GLU A 267 -6.53 -0.88 -12.98
N ALA A 268 -5.51 -0.09 -13.35
CA ALA A 268 -4.77 0.73 -12.40
C ALA A 268 -5.60 1.90 -11.89
N ILE A 269 -5.87 1.92 -10.58
CA ILE A 269 -6.52 3.04 -9.88
C ILE A 269 -5.46 3.89 -9.18
N LEU A 270 -4.56 3.24 -8.42
CA LEU A 270 -3.41 3.85 -7.77
C LEU A 270 -2.17 2.96 -8.02
N ALA A 271 -1.11 3.54 -8.56
CA ALA A 271 0.11 2.87 -8.96
C ALA A 271 1.33 3.53 -8.31
N TRP A 272 1.37 3.51 -6.98
CA TRP A 272 2.40 4.17 -6.19
C TRP A 272 3.47 3.19 -5.70
N GLU A 273 3.06 2.04 -5.19
CA GLU A 273 3.94 1.05 -4.56
C GLU A 273 4.49 0.04 -5.56
N ARG A 274 5.60 -0.62 -5.20
CA ARG A 274 6.11 -1.75 -5.98
C ARG A 274 5.55 -3.07 -5.43
N PRO A 275 5.03 -3.94 -6.29
CA PRO A 275 4.71 -5.29 -5.89
C PRO A 275 6.00 -6.11 -5.66
N PHE A 276 5.82 -7.31 -5.13
CA PHE A 276 6.82 -8.38 -5.10
C PHE A 276 7.34 -8.63 -6.51
N GLY A 277 8.62 -8.38 -6.75
CA GLY A 277 9.26 -8.41 -8.06
C GLY A 277 10.77 -8.24 -7.98
N GLY A 278 11.44 -8.17 -9.13
CA GLY A 278 12.89 -7.97 -9.19
C GLY A 278 13.31 -6.55 -8.78
N GLY A 279 14.32 -6.42 -7.91
CA GLY A 279 14.87 -5.16 -7.37
C GLY A 279 15.96 -5.44 -6.32
N ASN A 280 16.55 -4.42 -5.68
CA ASN A 280 17.61 -4.58 -4.64
C ASN A 280 17.30 -5.75 -3.68
N GLY A 281 18.07 -6.84 -3.79
CA GLY A 281 17.87 -8.07 -3.02
C GLY A 281 16.92 -9.13 -3.61
N ASP A 282 16.68 -9.13 -4.94
CA ASP A 282 15.80 -10.03 -5.72
C ASP A 282 14.97 -11.10 -4.99
N LEU A 283 13.84 -10.65 -4.41
CA LEU A 283 12.82 -11.56 -3.89
C LEU A 283 12.25 -12.49 -4.97
N ARG A 284 12.20 -12.07 -6.24
CA ARG A 284 11.67 -12.88 -7.35
C ARG A 284 12.60 -14.05 -7.69
N GLY A 285 13.92 -13.87 -7.57
CA GLY A 285 14.91 -14.93 -7.77
C GLY A 285 15.09 -15.83 -6.55
N ALA A 286 14.81 -15.32 -5.35
CA ALA A 286 15.15 -16.01 -4.11
C ALA A 286 13.97 -16.54 -3.30
N SER A 287 12.74 -16.13 -3.61
CA SER A 287 11.54 -16.62 -2.93
C SER A 287 10.65 -17.39 -3.90
N ILE A 288 10.23 -18.57 -3.48
CA ILE A 288 9.40 -19.47 -4.27
C ILE A 288 8.01 -19.54 -3.66
N LEU A 289 7.00 -19.52 -4.53
CA LEU A 289 5.61 -19.69 -4.14
C LEU A 289 5.41 -21.02 -3.41
N SER A 290 4.62 -21.01 -2.34
CA SER A 290 4.28 -22.23 -1.63
C SER A 290 3.46 -23.18 -2.50
N ASP A 291 3.59 -24.48 -2.25
CA ASP A 291 2.76 -25.51 -2.91
C ASP A 291 1.26 -25.22 -2.73
N LYS A 292 0.89 -24.63 -1.58
CA LYS A 292 -0.48 -24.19 -1.32
C LYS A 292 -0.95 -23.15 -2.33
N ILE A 293 -0.20 -22.07 -2.53
CA ILE A 293 -0.57 -21.02 -3.49
C ILE A 293 -0.52 -21.56 -4.93
N LEU A 294 0.52 -22.32 -5.28
CA LEU A 294 0.59 -22.94 -6.61
C LEU A 294 -0.59 -23.86 -6.87
N GLY A 295 -1.01 -24.66 -5.87
CA GLY A 295 -2.18 -25.53 -5.96
C GLY A 295 -3.52 -24.80 -6.06
N LEU A 296 -3.60 -23.52 -5.68
CA LEU A 296 -4.81 -22.72 -5.92
C LEU A 296 -4.97 -22.40 -7.41
N LEU A 297 -3.88 -22.26 -8.16
CA LEU A 297 -3.89 -21.94 -9.58
C LEU A 297 -4.02 -23.24 -10.37
N ASP A 298 -5.17 -23.46 -11.01
CA ASP A 298 -5.37 -24.65 -11.83
C ASP A 298 -4.39 -24.70 -13.01
N GLU A 299 -3.70 -25.81 -13.18
CA GLU A 299 -2.66 -25.98 -14.21
C GLU A 299 -3.18 -25.85 -15.64
N THR A 300 -4.45 -26.22 -15.86
CA THR A 300 -5.02 -26.34 -17.20
C THR A 300 -5.86 -25.13 -17.58
N THR A 301 -6.49 -24.46 -16.60
CA THR A 301 -7.55 -23.48 -16.84
C THR A 301 -7.29 -22.10 -16.24
N ASP A 302 -6.31 -21.92 -15.36
CA ASP A 302 -6.01 -20.59 -14.81
C ASP A 302 -4.90 -19.89 -15.61
N ASN A 303 -5.27 -18.85 -16.38
CA ASN A 303 -4.31 -18.13 -17.21
C ASN A 303 -3.30 -17.31 -16.40
N ARG A 304 -3.52 -17.10 -15.09
CA ARG A 304 -2.51 -16.43 -14.23
C ARG A 304 -1.21 -17.22 -14.16
N ARG A 305 -1.24 -18.54 -14.39
CA ARG A 305 -0.02 -19.37 -14.48
C ARG A 305 0.93 -18.96 -15.60
N ASN A 306 0.43 -18.34 -16.67
CA ASN A 306 1.26 -17.83 -17.77
C ASN A 306 2.21 -16.70 -17.32
N TYR A 307 1.96 -16.11 -16.15
CA TYR A 307 2.75 -15.03 -15.57
C TYR A 307 3.56 -15.47 -14.36
N LEU A 308 3.77 -16.79 -14.21
CA LEU A 308 4.75 -17.34 -13.29
C LEU A 308 6.05 -17.62 -14.05
N ASN A 309 7.19 -17.36 -13.40
CA ASN A 309 8.50 -17.73 -13.91
C ASN A 309 9.10 -18.88 -13.12
N PRO A 310 9.84 -19.78 -13.78
CA PRO A 310 10.65 -20.76 -13.07
C PRO A 310 11.77 -20.05 -12.30
N VAL A 311 11.99 -20.49 -11.07
CA VAL A 311 13.16 -20.19 -10.25
C VAL A 311 14.06 -21.41 -10.32
N ASN A 312 15.31 -21.23 -10.74
CA ASN A 312 16.26 -22.33 -10.93
C ASN A 312 17.50 -22.16 -10.05
N ALA A 313 18.08 -23.27 -9.62
CA ALA A 313 19.49 -23.37 -9.27
C ALA A 313 20.29 -23.73 -10.52
N TYR A 314 21.56 -23.37 -10.56
CA TYR A 314 22.46 -23.70 -11.66
C TYR A 314 23.67 -24.47 -11.14
N ASP A 315 24.04 -25.55 -11.81
CA ASP A 315 25.30 -26.25 -11.55
C ASP A 315 26.50 -25.49 -12.16
N GLU A 316 27.71 -26.03 -11.96
CA GLU A 316 28.95 -25.46 -12.50
C GLU A 316 28.97 -25.35 -14.04
N ASN A 317 28.12 -26.12 -14.73
CA ASN A 317 27.97 -26.14 -16.19
C ASN A 317 26.79 -25.29 -16.67
N TRP A 318 26.17 -24.48 -15.79
CA TRP A 318 24.97 -23.69 -16.06
C TRP A 318 23.72 -24.52 -16.43
N THR A 319 23.67 -25.78 -16.01
CA THR A 319 22.46 -26.60 -16.16
C THR A 319 21.42 -26.20 -15.12
N PRO A 320 20.21 -25.78 -15.52
CA PRO A 320 19.17 -25.37 -14.57
C PRO A 320 18.53 -26.58 -13.89
N THR A 321 18.33 -26.49 -12.57
CA THR A 321 17.44 -27.35 -11.80
C THR A 321 16.28 -26.51 -11.29
N LEU A 322 15.05 -26.88 -11.66
CA LEU A 322 13.84 -26.17 -11.22
C LEU A 322 13.68 -26.29 -9.70
N LEU A 323 13.64 -25.14 -9.03
CA LEU A 323 13.35 -25.05 -7.60
C LEU A 323 11.86 -24.79 -7.36
N GLY A 324 11.19 -24.10 -8.29
CA GLY A 324 9.77 -23.79 -8.23
C GLY A 324 9.43 -22.54 -9.04
N TYR A 325 8.42 -21.77 -8.62
CA TYR A 325 7.92 -20.63 -9.39
C TYR A 325 7.80 -19.36 -8.55
N CYS A 326 7.93 -18.21 -9.22
CA CYS A 326 7.69 -16.88 -8.68
C CYS A 326 6.82 -16.05 -9.64
N VAL A 327 6.27 -14.92 -9.19
CA VAL A 327 5.50 -14.03 -10.06
C VAL A 327 6.43 -13.27 -11.01
N ASN A 328 6.06 -13.17 -12.29
CA ASN A 328 6.81 -12.49 -13.32
C ASN A 328 6.63 -10.97 -13.30
N ARG A 329 7.34 -10.29 -12.39
CA ARG A 329 7.32 -8.82 -12.23
C ARG A 329 8.71 -8.19 -12.29
N SER A 330 8.77 -6.95 -12.78
CA SER A 330 9.98 -6.13 -12.90
C SER A 330 10.02 -4.98 -11.89
N SER A 331 11.20 -4.39 -11.71
CA SER A 331 11.42 -3.24 -10.81
C SER A 331 10.65 -1.97 -11.22
N SER A 332 10.16 -1.92 -12.45
CA SER A 332 9.32 -0.85 -13.01
C SER A 332 7.83 -1.03 -12.73
N ASP A 333 7.40 -2.18 -12.22
CA ASP A 333 5.99 -2.45 -11.93
C ASP A 333 5.49 -1.62 -10.76
N ARG A 334 4.25 -1.15 -10.86
CA ARG A 334 3.63 -0.26 -9.88
C ARG A 334 2.18 -0.66 -9.68
N VAL A 335 1.84 -0.99 -8.44
CA VAL A 335 0.46 -1.30 -8.04
C VAL A 335 0.31 -1.01 -6.55
N SER A 336 -0.71 -0.22 -6.24
CA SER A 336 -1.17 0.00 -4.86
C SER A 336 -2.64 -0.38 -4.73
N ILE A 337 -3.47 0.02 -5.68
CA ILE A 337 -4.90 -0.31 -5.74
C ILE A 337 -5.30 -0.47 -7.21
N ARG A 338 -6.04 -1.54 -7.52
CA ARG A 338 -6.53 -1.82 -8.86
C ARG A 338 -7.94 -2.38 -8.82
N ILE A 339 -8.66 -2.31 -9.93
CA ILE A 339 -10.09 -2.61 -9.95
C ILE A 339 -10.42 -4.05 -9.53
N ALA A 340 -9.56 -5.03 -9.81
CA ALA A 340 -9.77 -6.40 -9.34
C ALA A 340 -9.85 -6.51 -7.81
N GLU A 341 -9.12 -5.66 -7.07
CA GLU A 341 -9.31 -5.57 -5.62
C GLU A 341 -10.72 -5.13 -5.29
N MET A 342 -11.29 -4.14 -5.99
CA MET A 342 -12.67 -3.69 -5.73
C MET A 342 -13.69 -4.79 -6.02
N TYR A 343 -13.52 -5.59 -7.07
CA TYR A 343 -14.36 -6.78 -7.30
C TYR A 343 -14.29 -7.75 -6.10
N LEU A 344 -13.09 -7.97 -5.56
CA LEU A 344 -12.89 -8.85 -4.40
C LEU A 344 -13.42 -8.26 -3.09
N ILE A 345 -13.30 -6.94 -2.88
CA ILE A 345 -13.89 -6.23 -1.74
C ILE A 345 -15.42 -6.28 -1.83
N ALA A 346 -16.01 -6.03 -3.01
CA ALA A 346 -17.44 -6.11 -3.22
C ALA A 346 -17.96 -7.54 -3.00
N ALA A 347 -17.25 -8.55 -3.49
CA ALA A 347 -17.60 -9.95 -3.24
C ALA A 347 -17.48 -10.33 -1.75
N GLU A 348 -16.39 -9.93 -1.09
CA GLU A 348 -16.18 -10.24 0.32
C GLU A 348 -17.19 -9.52 1.22
N ALA A 349 -17.31 -8.20 1.10
CA ALA A 349 -18.23 -7.41 1.91
C ALA A 349 -19.69 -7.80 1.64
N GLY A 350 -20.05 -8.00 0.36
CA GLY A 350 -21.38 -8.44 -0.04
C GLY A 350 -21.76 -9.82 0.50
N SER A 351 -20.79 -10.71 0.76
CA SER A 351 -21.06 -11.99 1.42
C SER A 351 -21.50 -11.86 2.89
N TYR A 352 -21.24 -10.73 3.56
CA TYR A 352 -21.75 -10.42 4.90
C TYR A 352 -23.12 -9.72 4.86
N LEU A 353 -23.60 -9.35 3.67
CA LEU A 353 -24.83 -8.58 3.46
C LEU A 353 -25.86 -9.46 2.74
N PRO A 354 -26.89 -9.97 3.44
CA PRO A 354 -27.86 -10.88 2.82
C PRO A 354 -28.52 -10.34 1.55
N ALA A 355 -28.74 -9.03 1.46
CA ALA A 355 -29.34 -8.38 0.29
C ALA A 355 -28.41 -8.37 -0.95
N GLU A 356 -27.10 -8.46 -0.74
CA GLU A 356 -26.10 -8.30 -1.80
C GLU A 356 -25.38 -9.62 -2.16
N LEU A 357 -25.70 -10.72 -1.47
CA LEU A 357 -25.03 -12.01 -1.65
C LEU A 357 -25.02 -12.50 -3.11
N GLU A 358 -26.13 -12.38 -3.83
CA GLU A 358 -26.21 -12.82 -5.23
C GLU A 358 -25.38 -11.92 -6.16
N LYS A 359 -25.32 -10.61 -5.92
CA LYS A 359 -24.43 -9.72 -6.66
C LYS A 359 -22.96 -10.01 -6.33
N ALA A 360 -22.65 -10.31 -5.07
CA ALA A 360 -21.30 -10.67 -4.62
C ALA A 360 -20.77 -11.92 -5.34
N LYS A 361 -21.62 -12.95 -5.53
CA LYS A 361 -21.32 -14.11 -6.37
C LYS A 361 -21.03 -13.69 -7.82
N GLY A 362 -21.84 -12.78 -8.37
CA GLY A 362 -21.66 -12.20 -9.70
C GLY A 362 -20.29 -11.53 -9.85
N TYR A 363 -19.91 -10.63 -8.94
CA TYR A 363 -18.62 -9.93 -9.00
C TYR A 363 -17.42 -10.89 -8.94
N LEU A 364 -17.50 -11.93 -8.12
CA LEU A 364 -16.47 -12.97 -8.09
C LEU A 364 -16.38 -13.71 -9.44
N LEU A 365 -17.52 -14.05 -10.04
CA LEU A 365 -17.57 -14.74 -11.33
C LEU A 365 -17.10 -13.86 -12.48
N ASP A 366 -17.39 -12.55 -12.45
CA ASP A 366 -16.92 -11.58 -13.45
C ASP A 366 -15.40 -11.48 -13.45
N LEU A 367 -14.78 -11.41 -12.27
CA LEU A 367 -13.33 -11.47 -12.14
C LEU A 367 -12.77 -12.81 -12.65
N LYS A 368 -13.34 -13.93 -12.21
CA LYS A 368 -12.90 -15.26 -12.65
C LYS A 368 -13.00 -15.44 -14.17
N ALA A 369 -14.03 -14.89 -14.82
CA ALA A 369 -14.18 -14.93 -16.27
C ALA A 369 -13.03 -14.27 -17.04
N LYS A 370 -12.35 -13.31 -16.41
CA LYS A 370 -11.19 -12.59 -16.96
C LYS A 370 -9.84 -13.24 -16.63
N ARG A 371 -9.83 -14.29 -15.81
CA ARG A 371 -8.61 -15.00 -15.36
C ARG A 371 -8.58 -16.44 -15.81
N LEU A 372 -9.73 -17.11 -15.79
CA LEU A 372 -9.89 -18.50 -16.15
C LEU A 372 -10.27 -18.65 -17.63
N LYS A 373 -9.88 -19.78 -18.22
CA LYS A 373 -10.29 -20.15 -19.58
C LYS A 373 -11.81 -20.36 -19.67
N PRO A 374 -12.45 -20.07 -20.82
CA PRO A 374 -13.90 -20.15 -20.97
C PRO A 374 -14.49 -21.52 -20.60
N GLU A 375 -13.77 -22.61 -20.87
CA GLU A 375 -14.19 -23.98 -20.54
C GLU A 375 -14.34 -24.25 -19.03
N ALA A 376 -13.65 -23.49 -18.17
CA ALA A 376 -13.78 -23.64 -16.72
C ALA A 376 -15.01 -22.91 -16.14
N MET A 377 -15.55 -21.92 -16.86
CA MET A 377 -16.51 -20.99 -16.29
C MET A 377 -17.87 -21.61 -15.98
N GLU A 378 -18.27 -22.67 -16.68
CA GLU A 378 -19.54 -23.34 -16.38
C GLU A 378 -19.48 -24.09 -15.05
N ALA A 379 -18.36 -24.77 -14.78
CA ALA A 379 -18.11 -25.40 -13.49
C ALA A 379 -18.03 -24.35 -12.37
N GLN A 380 -17.39 -23.20 -12.62
CA GLN A 380 -17.32 -22.11 -11.64
C GLN A 380 -18.69 -21.49 -11.35
N ARG A 381 -19.52 -21.23 -12.37
CA ARG A 381 -20.90 -20.73 -12.18
C ARG A 381 -21.74 -21.68 -11.34
N THR A 382 -21.65 -22.98 -11.61
CA THR A 382 -22.34 -24.01 -10.81
C THR A 382 -21.83 -24.01 -9.36
N LYS A 383 -20.50 -24.02 -9.19
CA LYS A 383 -19.85 -24.04 -7.86
C LYS A 383 -20.23 -22.82 -7.03
N VAL A 384 -20.03 -21.61 -7.56
CA VAL A 384 -20.27 -20.33 -6.85
C VAL A 384 -21.76 -20.07 -6.66
N GLY A 385 -22.61 -20.41 -7.64
CA GLY A 385 -24.06 -20.25 -7.54
C GLY A 385 -24.66 -21.01 -6.35
N ALA A 386 -24.13 -22.20 -6.05
CA ALA A 386 -24.57 -23.03 -4.94
C ALA A 386 -24.02 -22.61 -3.56
N MET A 387 -23.08 -21.65 -3.50
CA MET A 387 -22.46 -21.25 -2.23
C MET A 387 -23.41 -20.47 -1.33
N ASP A 388 -23.37 -20.75 -0.04
CA ASP A 388 -23.86 -19.84 0.98
C ASP A 388 -22.87 -18.69 1.26
N ALA A 389 -23.22 -17.82 2.21
CA ALA A 389 -22.40 -16.68 2.60
C ALA A 389 -21.01 -17.08 3.13
N GLU A 390 -20.89 -18.16 3.90
CA GLU A 390 -19.62 -18.60 4.48
C GLU A 390 -18.73 -19.26 3.43
N GLN A 391 -19.32 -20.11 2.59
CA GLN A 391 -18.63 -20.73 1.47
C GLN A 391 -18.13 -19.68 0.48
N LEU A 392 -18.92 -18.64 0.20
CA LEU A 392 -18.50 -17.53 -0.65
C LEU A 392 -17.30 -16.78 -0.03
N ARG A 393 -17.29 -16.52 1.29
CA ARG A 393 -16.14 -15.88 1.96
C ARG A 393 -14.86 -16.70 1.80
N ALA A 394 -14.95 -18.01 1.98
CA ALA A 394 -13.81 -18.90 1.80
C ALA A 394 -13.30 -18.87 0.35
N GLU A 395 -14.21 -18.93 -0.63
CA GLU A 395 -13.84 -18.86 -2.05
C GLU A 395 -13.24 -17.50 -2.43
N VAL A 396 -13.79 -16.40 -1.92
CA VAL A 396 -13.22 -15.06 -2.11
C VAL A 396 -11.84 -14.96 -1.47
N ALA A 397 -11.61 -15.51 -0.28
CA ALA A 397 -10.30 -15.51 0.35
C ALA A 397 -9.24 -16.27 -0.46
N ASP A 398 -9.62 -17.39 -1.10
CA ASP A 398 -8.76 -18.11 -2.03
C ASP A 398 -8.55 -17.32 -3.32
N GLU A 399 -9.58 -16.68 -3.86
CA GLU A 399 -9.44 -15.86 -5.06
C GLU A 399 -8.58 -14.63 -4.83
N ARG A 400 -8.65 -14.00 -3.65
CA ARG A 400 -7.73 -12.94 -3.24
C ARG A 400 -6.29 -13.42 -3.22
N ALA A 401 -6.04 -14.65 -2.77
CA ALA A 401 -4.70 -15.24 -2.76
C ALA A 401 -4.16 -15.56 -4.16
N ARG A 402 -5.03 -15.91 -5.12
CA ARG A 402 -4.65 -16.08 -6.54
C ARG A 402 -4.42 -14.74 -7.23
N GLU A 403 -5.30 -13.79 -7.00
CA GLU A 403 -5.37 -12.55 -7.76
C GLU A 403 -4.35 -11.52 -7.30
N LEU A 404 -4.22 -11.29 -5.99
CA LEU A 404 -3.38 -10.25 -5.39
C LEU A 404 -2.00 -10.79 -4.98
N LEU A 405 -1.59 -11.90 -5.58
CA LEU A 405 -0.38 -12.63 -5.25
C LEU A 405 0.85 -11.71 -5.33
N GLY A 406 1.58 -11.59 -4.23
CA GLY A 406 2.77 -10.74 -4.17
C GLY A 406 2.48 -9.24 -4.29
N GLU A 407 1.26 -8.78 -4.05
CA GLU A 407 0.93 -7.34 -3.98
C GLU A 407 0.92 -6.84 -2.52
N GLY A 408 1.27 -7.72 -1.56
CA GLY A 408 1.35 -7.39 -0.12
C GLY A 408 0.02 -7.46 0.63
N HIS A 409 -0.98 -8.14 0.05
CA HIS A 409 -2.29 -8.30 0.67
C HIS A 409 -2.39 -9.52 1.58
N ARG A 410 -1.74 -10.64 1.23
CA ARG A 410 -2.02 -11.93 1.87
C ARG A 410 -1.77 -11.92 3.37
N TRP A 411 -0.65 -11.36 3.82
CA TRP A 411 -0.37 -11.26 5.26
C TRP A 411 -1.47 -10.51 6.00
N MET A 412 -1.92 -9.38 5.46
CA MET A 412 -2.98 -8.58 6.05
C MET A 412 -4.34 -9.27 6.01
N ASP A 413 -4.64 -9.99 4.93
CA ASP A 413 -5.85 -10.82 4.82
C ASP A 413 -5.87 -11.94 5.86
N LEU A 414 -4.75 -12.65 6.06
CA LEU A 414 -4.63 -13.67 7.11
C LEU A 414 -4.80 -13.06 8.50
N ARG A 415 -4.17 -11.91 8.75
CA ARG A 415 -4.23 -11.19 10.03
C ARG A 415 -5.65 -10.78 10.42
N ARG A 416 -6.38 -10.16 9.50
CA ARG A 416 -7.73 -9.64 9.77
C ARG A 416 -8.80 -10.73 9.81
N THR A 417 -8.51 -11.92 9.28
CA THR A 417 -9.47 -13.05 9.20
C THR A 417 -9.06 -14.22 10.10
N THR A 418 -8.34 -15.18 9.54
CA THR A 418 -8.22 -16.56 10.05
C THR A 418 -7.02 -16.78 10.95
N ARG A 419 -5.94 -15.99 10.79
CA ARG A 419 -4.65 -16.13 11.50
C ARG A 419 -4.25 -17.61 11.67
N PRO A 420 -4.12 -18.37 10.56
CA PRO A 420 -3.95 -19.81 10.61
C PRO A 420 -2.59 -20.21 11.20
N ALA A 421 -2.38 -21.49 11.46
CA ALA A 421 -1.00 -21.95 11.64
C ALA A 421 -0.27 -21.92 10.28
N ILE A 422 0.97 -21.45 10.26
CA ILE A 422 1.84 -21.47 9.06
C ILE A 422 3.15 -22.16 9.42
N THR A 423 3.55 -23.13 8.61
CA THR A 423 4.79 -23.88 8.79
C THR A 423 5.71 -23.64 7.60
N LYS A 424 6.97 -23.35 7.88
CA LYS A 424 8.02 -23.11 6.88
C LYS A 424 9.27 -23.91 7.23
N THR A 425 9.98 -24.35 6.20
CA THR A 425 11.29 -24.99 6.37
C THR A 425 12.37 -24.02 5.93
N TYR A 426 13.42 -23.91 6.74
CA TYR A 426 14.59 -23.08 6.46
C TYR A 426 15.86 -23.71 7.05
N LYS A 427 16.88 -23.95 6.22
CA LYS A 427 18.16 -24.61 6.61
C LYS A 427 17.92 -25.91 7.40
N ASP A 428 17.08 -26.78 6.85
CA ASP A 428 16.66 -28.07 7.42
C ASP A 428 15.97 -28.00 8.80
N ARG A 429 15.53 -26.80 9.20
CA ARG A 429 14.74 -26.58 10.42
C ARG A 429 13.34 -26.15 10.07
N THR A 430 12.38 -26.65 10.84
CA THR A 430 10.97 -26.27 10.71
C THR A 430 10.63 -25.16 11.70
N TYR A 431 10.01 -24.11 11.19
CA TYR A 431 9.50 -22.98 11.98
C TYR A 431 7.98 -22.94 11.83
N THR A 432 7.29 -22.77 12.96
CA THR A 432 5.83 -22.70 12.99
C THR A 432 5.38 -21.40 13.64
N LEU A 433 4.57 -20.65 12.91
CA LEU A 433 3.68 -19.64 13.44
C LEU A 433 2.37 -20.34 13.82
N ASN A 434 2.01 -20.33 15.11
CA ASN A 434 0.78 -20.99 15.54
C ASN A 434 -0.45 -20.19 15.11
N ALA A 435 -1.62 -20.84 15.11
CA ALA A 435 -2.87 -20.12 14.88
C ALA A 435 -3.07 -19.06 15.97
N ASN A 436 -3.46 -17.84 15.58
CA ASN A 436 -3.61 -16.66 16.45
C ASN A 436 -2.36 -16.29 17.28
N ASP A 437 -1.17 -16.68 16.83
CA ASP A 437 0.09 -16.31 17.49
C ASP A 437 0.28 -14.79 17.55
N ALA A 438 0.85 -14.28 18.64
CA ALA A 438 1.08 -12.84 18.82
C ALA A 438 1.98 -12.25 17.73
N ARG A 439 2.86 -13.08 17.12
CA ARG A 439 3.73 -12.71 16.00
C ARG A 439 2.98 -12.40 14.70
N TYR A 440 1.65 -12.55 14.66
CA TYR A 440 0.87 -11.91 13.61
C TYR A 440 0.95 -10.38 13.67
N THR A 441 1.34 -9.78 14.80
CA THR A 441 1.59 -8.34 14.91
C THR A 441 3.09 -8.10 15.02
N LEU A 442 3.64 -7.24 14.17
CA LEU A 442 5.07 -6.94 14.20
C LEU A 442 5.39 -6.10 15.44
N PRO A 443 6.53 -6.35 16.12
CA PRO A 443 7.02 -5.39 17.09
C PRO A 443 7.45 -4.10 16.38
N PHE A 444 7.43 -2.98 17.10
CA PHE A 444 8.05 -1.76 16.60
C PHE A 444 9.53 -1.99 16.30
N PRO A 445 10.10 -1.36 15.25
CA PRO A 445 11.51 -1.49 14.94
C PRO A 445 12.36 -0.99 16.12
N GLN A 446 13.52 -1.61 16.34
CA GLN A 446 14.41 -1.21 17.41
C GLN A 446 14.91 0.22 17.19
N SER A 447 15.21 0.59 15.94
CA SER A 447 15.58 1.97 15.58
C SER A 447 14.53 3.02 15.97
N ALA A 448 13.24 2.66 15.87
CA ALA A 448 12.14 3.53 16.27
C ALA A 448 12.04 3.64 17.80
N ILE A 449 12.18 2.52 18.51
CA ILE A 449 12.20 2.47 19.98
C ILE A 449 13.37 3.30 20.55
N ASP A 450 14.56 3.17 19.96
CA ASP A 450 15.76 3.91 20.38
C ASP A 450 15.58 5.42 20.21
N SER A 451 14.83 5.83 19.17
CA SER A 451 14.51 7.23 18.89
C SER A 451 13.31 7.75 19.70
N ASN A 452 12.40 6.87 20.11
CA ASN A 452 11.20 7.19 20.87
C ASN A 452 10.93 6.12 21.95
N PRO A 453 11.48 6.30 23.16
CA PRO A 453 11.32 5.33 24.24
C PRO A 453 9.87 5.08 24.68
N GLU A 454 8.93 5.98 24.35
CA GLU A 454 7.50 5.78 24.63
C GLU A 454 6.89 4.61 23.82
N LEU A 455 7.58 4.12 22.77
CA LEU A 455 7.19 2.92 22.03
C LEU A 455 7.43 1.61 22.81
N ASN A 456 8.19 1.63 23.90
CA ASN A 456 8.35 0.45 24.78
C ASN A 456 7.29 0.34 25.88
N ASN A 457 6.55 1.43 26.14
CA ASN A 457 5.62 1.53 27.27
C ASN A 457 4.22 0.97 26.98
#